data_AF-A0A7Z7IN39-F1
#
_entry.id   AF-A0A7Z7IN39-F1
#
_cell.length_a   1.000
_cell.length_b   1.000
_cell.length_c   1.000
_cell.angle_alpha   90.00
_cell.angle_beta   90.00
_cell.angle_gamma   90.00
#
_symmetry.space_group_name_H-M   'P 1'
#
loop_
_entity.id
_entity.type
_entity.pdbx_description
1 polymer ?
#
loop_
_entity_poly.entity_id
_entity_poly.type
_entity_poly.pdbx_seq_one_letter_code
_entity_poly.pdbx_strand_id
1 'polypeptide(L)'
;MNHPDDPVRVRGDPGTPSRWLWLVKWCVLAVPHYPILIFLYLVYPVLTIVAGVAILFTGRYPRPIFEFNVGVLRWSWRVMNYRFPMNSTDRYPPFSLSSRPDYPGDLEVDYPERLTNWAVLVKWWLLGLPQILLCWAMEPLLQALCVISAVWLLCTGRLHPGMFDLLMGIVRWRYRVAVYVSLMRDDYPPFRLDLGGT
;
A
#
# COMPACT_ATOMS: atom_id res chain seq x y z
N MET A 1 10.61 -11.93 5.15
CA MET A 1 11.56 -11.50 4.10
C MET A 1 10.80 -11.33 2.78
N ASN A 2 11.08 -10.32 1.97
CA ASN A 2 10.60 -10.29 0.59
C ASN A 2 11.39 -11.38 -0.15
N HIS A 3 10.74 -12.43 -0.65
CA HIS A 3 11.42 -13.35 -1.55
C HIS A 3 11.88 -12.55 -2.79
N PRO A 4 13.08 -12.81 -3.35
CA PRO A 4 13.54 -12.16 -4.58
C PRO A 4 12.52 -12.27 -5.73
N ASP A 5 11.69 -13.31 -5.68
CA ASP A 5 10.65 -13.62 -6.66
C ASP A 5 9.23 -13.15 -6.26
N ASP A 6 9.06 -12.38 -5.17
CA ASP A 6 7.74 -11.84 -4.81
C ASP A 6 7.39 -10.68 -5.76
N PRO A 7 6.34 -10.79 -6.58
CA PRO A 7 6.02 -9.80 -7.60
C PRO A 7 5.52 -8.46 -7.04
N VAL A 8 5.23 -8.39 -5.73
CA VAL A 8 4.81 -7.17 -5.03
C VAL A 8 5.77 -6.90 -3.89
N ARG A 9 6.60 -5.88 -4.06
CA ARG A 9 7.64 -5.50 -3.08
C ARG A 9 7.29 -4.18 -2.43
N VAL A 10 7.01 -4.24 -1.13
CA VAL A 10 6.80 -3.04 -0.29
C VAL A 10 8.02 -2.82 0.58
N ARG A 11 8.69 -1.69 0.38
CA ARG A 11 9.82 -1.24 1.20
C ARG A 11 9.38 -0.16 2.17
N GLY A 12 9.74 -0.31 3.43
CA GLY A 12 9.58 0.70 4.46
C GLY A 12 10.80 0.63 5.36
N ASP A 13 11.73 1.56 5.21
CA ASP A 13 12.92 1.61 6.05
C ASP A 13 12.60 2.36 7.35
N PRO A 14 12.84 1.78 8.53
CA PRO A 14 12.60 2.46 9.80
C PRO A 14 13.61 3.61 9.93
N GLY A 15 13.11 4.84 9.85
CA GLY A 15 13.90 6.03 10.11
C GLY A 15 14.06 6.31 11.60
N THR A 16 14.59 7.49 11.91
CA THR A 16 14.60 8.07 13.26
C THR A 16 13.55 9.17 13.36
N PRO A 17 12.24 8.82 13.43
CA PRO A 17 11.19 9.82 13.51
C PRO A 17 11.27 10.58 14.83
N SER A 18 10.96 11.87 14.79
CA SER A 18 10.90 12.69 16.00
C SER A 18 9.71 12.32 16.89
N ARG A 19 9.88 12.60 18.18
CA ARG A 19 8.95 12.21 19.24
C ARG A 19 7.57 12.89 19.13
N TRP A 20 7.54 14.11 18.59
CA TRP A 20 6.38 14.99 18.65
C TRP A 20 5.80 15.36 17.27
N LEU A 21 6.60 15.31 16.18
CA LEU A 21 6.10 15.78 14.87
C LEU A 21 4.90 14.99 14.39
N TRP A 22 4.75 13.73 14.80
CA TRP A 22 3.62 12.89 14.41
C TRP A 22 2.25 13.50 14.76
N LEU A 23 2.15 14.31 15.81
CA LEU A 23 0.93 15.06 16.20
C LEU A 23 0.59 16.20 15.25
N VAL A 24 1.57 16.69 14.48
CA VAL A 24 1.40 17.82 13.55
C VAL A 24 1.31 17.34 12.11
N LYS A 25 2.06 16.29 11.76
CA LYS A 25 2.14 15.75 10.39
C LYS A 25 0.78 15.41 9.79
N TRP A 26 -0.10 14.77 10.56
CA TRP A 26 -1.38 14.30 10.05
C TRP A 26 -2.34 15.43 9.66
N CYS A 27 -2.22 16.59 10.32
CA CYS A 27 -3.16 17.69 10.21
C CYS A 27 -2.64 18.91 9.43
N VAL A 28 -1.32 19.10 9.33
CA VAL A 28 -0.74 20.27 8.64
C VAL A 28 0.02 19.86 7.39
N LEU A 29 0.95 18.91 7.50
CA LEU A 29 1.81 18.55 6.37
C LEU A 29 1.20 17.51 5.43
N ALA A 30 0.31 16.64 5.91
CA ALA A 30 -0.38 15.68 5.05
C ALA A 30 -1.60 16.27 4.32
N VAL A 31 -2.11 17.43 4.75
CA VAL A 31 -3.31 18.06 4.18
C VAL A 31 -3.19 18.32 2.67
N PRO A 32 -2.07 18.86 2.15
CA PRO A 32 -1.90 19.04 0.71
C PRO A 32 -2.04 17.76 -0.12
N HIS A 33 -1.77 16.59 0.46
CA HIS A 33 -1.88 15.32 -0.25
C HIS A 33 -3.31 14.80 -0.35
N TYR A 34 -4.19 15.12 0.62
CA TYR A 34 -5.53 14.53 0.67
C TYR A 34 -6.38 14.88 -0.55
N PRO A 35 -6.52 16.16 -1.00
CA PRO A 35 -7.35 16.47 -2.16
C PRO A 35 -6.88 15.75 -3.43
N ILE A 36 -5.55 15.69 -3.63
CA ILE A 36 -4.98 15.06 -4.82
C ILE A 36 -5.16 13.54 -4.75
N LEU A 37 -4.88 12.91 -3.61
CA LEU A 37 -5.08 11.48 -3.43
C LEU A 37 -6.57 11.11 -3.55
N ILE A 38 -7.49 11.90 -3.00
CA ILE A 38 -8.94 11.67 -3.14
C ILE A 38 -9.32 11.67 -4.62
N PHE A 39 -8.86 12.67 -5.38
CA PHE A 39 -9.12 12.72 -6.82
C PHE A 39 -8.52 11.52 -7.56
N LEU A 40 -7.26 11.16 -7.26
CA LEU A 40 -6.61 9.99 -7.86
C LEU A 40 -7.34 8.69 -7.53
N TYR A 41 -7.79 8.52 -6.29
CA TYR A 41 -8.58 7.36 -5.85
C TYR A 41 -10.00 7.35 -6.41
N LEU A 42 -10.54 8.48 -6.89
CA LEU A 42 -11.78 8.51 -7.66
C LEU A 42 -11.57 8.01 -9.10
N VAL A 43 -10.42 8.34 -9.70
CA VAL A 43 -10.03 7.91 -11.05
C VAL A 43 -9.61 6.43 -11.07
N TYR A 44 -8.92 5.97 -10.02
CA TYR A 44 -8.41 4.60 -9.87
C TYR A 44 -9.44 3.48 -10.17
N PRO A 45 -10.65 3.44 -9.56
CA PRO A 45 -11.64 2.41 -9.84
C PRO A 45 -12.17 2.47 -11.27
N VAL A 46 -12.36 3.68 -11.82
CA VAL A 46 -12.79 3.88 -13.21
C VAL A 46 -11.76 3.26 -14.17
N LEU A 47 -10.48 3.56 -13.96
CA LEU A 47 -9.40 2.99 -14.75
C LEU A 47 -9.24 1.49 -14.55
N THR A 48 -9.50 0.98 -13.34
CA THR A 48 -9.51 -0.47 -13.07
C THR A 48 -10.61 -1.18 -13.87
N ILE A 49 -11.80 -0.58 -14.00
CA ILE A 49 -12.88 -1.12 -14.84
C ILE A 49 -12.46 -1.11 -16.32
N VAL A 50 -11.90 0.00 -16.81
CA VAL A 50 -11.38 0.10 -18.19
C VAL A 50 -10.29 -0.94 -18.45
N ALA A 51 -9.36 -1.13 -17.49
CA ALA A 51 -8.34 -2.17 -17.58
C ALA A 51 -8.96 -3.57 -17.58
N GLY A 52 -9.98 -3.83 -16.75
CA GLY A 52 -10.70 -5.11 -16.74
C GLY A 52 -11.33 -5.43 -18.09
N VAL A 53 -11.98 -4.46 -18.74
CA VAL A 53 -12.52 -4.60 -20.10
C VAL A 53 -11.39 -4.88 -21.10
N ALA A 54 -10.30 -4.12 -21.04
CA ALA A 54 -9.15 -4.33 -21.93
C ALA A 54 -8.52 -5.74 -21.75
N ILE A 55 -8.38 -6.22 -20.52
CA ILE A 55 -7.85 -7.56 -20.20
C ILE A 55 -8.79 -8.65 -20.72
N LEU A 56 -10.12 -8.46 -20.60
CA LEU A 56 -11.09 -9.43 -21.10
C LEU A 56 -10.94 -9.69 -22.61
N PHE A 57 -10.71 -8.63 -23.39
CA PHE A 57 -10.55 -8.74 -24.84
C PHE A 57 -9.12 -9.07 -25.29
N THR A 58 -8.10 -8.53 -24.62
CA THR A 58 -6.71 -8.58 -25.11
C THR A 58 -5.79 -9.49 -24.29
N GLY A 59 -6.20 -9.89 -23.08
CA GLY A 59 -5.36 -10.60 -22.11
C GLY A 59 -4.16 -9.80 -21.61
N ARG A 60 -4.13 -8.48 -21.87
CA ARG A 60 -3.04 -7.58 -21.50
C ARG A 60 -3.58 -6.41 -20.70
N TYR A 61 -2.85 -6.04 -19.65
CA TYR A 61 -3.14 -4.85 -18.86
C TYR A 61 -2.64 -3.61 -19.62
N PRO A 62 -3.45 -2.57 -19.89
CA PRO A 62 -2.94 -1.37 -20.56
C PRO A 62 -1.82 -0.69 -19.74
N ARG A 63 -0.61 -0.63 -20.30
CA ARG A 63 0.59 -0.13 -19.60
C ARG A 63 0.42 1.26 -18.96
N PRO A 64 -0.20 2.27 -19.62
CA PRO A 64 -0.41 3.57 -19.00
C PRO A 64 -1.32 3.52 -17.77
N ILE A 65 -2.34 2.66 -17.79
CA ILE A 65 -3.25 2.46 -16.66
C ILE A 65 -2.53 1.75 -15.51
N PHE A 66 -1.69 0.77 -15.82
CA PHE A 66 -0.88 0.06 -14.84
C PHE A 66 0.07 1.02 -14.10
N GLU A 67 0.83 1.81 -14.87
CA GLU A 67 1.77 2.79 -14.31
C GLU A 67 1.07 3.84 -13.44
N PHE A 68 -0.11 4.30 -13.86
CA PHE A 68 -0.93 5.20 -13.05
C PHE A 68 -1.38 4.54 -11.75
N ASN A 69 -2.03 3.38 -11.81
CA ASN A 69 -2.60 2.72 -10.64
C ASN A 69 -1.50 2.33 -9.63
N VAL A 70 -0.38 1.76 -10.09
CA VAL A 70 0.80 1.49 -9.24
C VAL A 70 1.35 2.78 -8.66
N GLY A 71 1.39 3.86 -9.44
CA GLY A 71 1.80 5.19 -8.97
C GLY A 71 0.92 5.73 -7.84
N VAL A 72 -0.39 5.56 -7.93
CA VAL A 72 -1.35 5.95 -6.87
C VAL A 72 -1.08 5.14 -5.59
N LEU A 73 -0.94 3.82 -5.72
CA LEU A 73 -0.61 2.94 -4.59
C LEU A 73 0.73 3.30 -3.94
N ARG A 74 1.75 3.58 -4.74
CA ARG A 74 3.07 4.02 -4.28
C ARG A 74 3.01 5.35 -3.53
N TRP A 75 2.27 6.32 -4.07
CA TRP A 75 2.13 7.60 -3.41
C TRP A 75 1.35 7.49 -2.10
N SER A 76 0.27 6.72 -2.10
CA SER A 76 -0.47 6.37 -0.89
C SER A 76 0.44 5.74 0.17
N TRP A 77 1.31 4.82 -0.24
CA TRP A 77 2.32 4.22 0.65
C TRP A 77 3.28 5.26 1.23
N ARG A 78 3.83 6.15 0.39
CA ARG A 78 4.73 7.22 0.84
C ARG A 78 4.09 8.11 1.90
N VAL A 79 2.83 8.49 1.69
CA VAL A 79 2.06 9.30 2.64
C VAL A 79 1.78 8.51 3.92
N MET A 80 1.36 7.25 3.80
CA MET A 80 1.16 6.35 4.94
C MET A 80 2.45 6.08 5.73
N ASN A 81 3.62 6.13 5.09
CA ASN A 81 4.90 5.96 5.77
C ASN A 81 5.31 7.22 6.56
N TYR A 82 4.96 8.40 6.02
CA TYR A 82 5.22 9.71 6.61
C TYR A 82 4.30 10.05 7.79
N ARG A 83 3.00 9.77 7.65
CA ARG A 83 1.98 10.02 8.68
C ARG A 83 1.46 8.73 9.30
N PHE A 84 0.51 8.85 10.22
CA PHE A 84 -0.28 7.71 10.69
C PHE A 84 -0.89 6.96 9.48
N PRO A 85 -0.90 5.62 9.43
CA PRO A 85 -0.55 4.66 10.48
C PRO A 85 0.94 4.38 10.75
N MET A 86 1.87 4.57 9.82
CA MET A 86 3.25 4.06 10.02
C MET A 86 4.17 5.02 10.78
N ASN A 87 4.11 6.32 10.44
CA ASN A 87 4.93 7.39 11.02
C ASN A 87 6.43 7.00 11.21
N SER A 88 6.99 6.29 10.25
CA SER A 88 8.36 5.75 10.36
C SER A 88 9.42 6.76 9.89
N THR A 89 9.00 7.81 9.17
CA THR A 89 9.91 8.81 8.60
C THR A 89 9.40 10.24 8.79
N ASP A 90 10.32 11.16 9.03
CA ASP A 90 10.07 12.61 9.07
C ASP A 90 10.30 13.28 7.71
N ARG A 91 10.78 12.54 6.70
CA ARG A 91 11.03 13.08 5.37
C ARG A 91 9.72 13.31 4.64
N TYR A 92 9.49 14.54 4.18
CA TYR A 92 8.24 14.91 3.50
C TYR A 92 8.06 14.15 2.18
N PRO A 93 6.86 13.56 1.92
CA PRO A 93 6.63 12.76 0.72
C PRO A 93 6.50 13.65 -0.52
N PRO A 94 7.28 13.38 -1.59
CA PRO A 94 7.19 14.14 -2.83
C PRO A 94 5.87 13.87 -3.57
N PHE A 95 5.33 14.90 -4.22
CA PHE A 95 4.16 14.82 -5.10
C PHE A 95 4.52 14.18 -6.43
N SER A 96 4.66 12.85 -6.43
CA SER A 96 5.01 12.10 -7.62
C SER A 96 4.35 10.73 -7.60
N LEU A 97 4.08 10.19 -8.79
CA LEU A 97 3.63 8.81 -8.99
C LEU A 97 4.80 7.86 -9.27
N SER A 98 5.96 8.39 -9.66
CA SER A 98 7.15 7.60 -10.04
C SER A 98 7.81 6.93 -8.84
N SER A 99 8.52 5.82 -9.08
CA SER A 99 9.41 5.21 -8.08
C SER A 99 10.52 6.18 -7.68
N ARG A 100 10.91 6.12 -6.40
CA ARG A 100 11.93 7.00 -5.84
C ARG A 100 12.82 6.18 -4.91
N PRO A 101 13.97 5.70 -5.41
CA PRO A 101 14.93 4.92 -4.62
C PRO A 101 15.44 5.70 -3.41
N ASP A 102 15.49 7.03 -3.52
CA ASP A 102 15.99 7.95 -2.50
C ASP A 102 15.06 8.13 -1.29
N TYR A 103 13.79 7.70 -1.37
CA TYR A 103 12.80 7.85 -0.31
C TYR A 103 12.61 6.53 0.47
N PRO A 104 12.38 6.53 1.80
CA PRO A 104 12.34 5.30 2.61
C PRO A 104 11.10 4.41 2.39
N GLY A 105 10.04 4.93 1.77
CA GLY A 105 8.85 4.16 1.40
C GLY A 105 8.71 4.01 -0.11
N ASP A 106 8.82 2.79 -0.64
CA ASP A 106 8.52 2.54 -2.05
C ASP A 106 7.70 1.26 -2.23
N LEU A 107 6.94 1.22 -3.32
CA LEU A 107 6.14 0.10 -3.78
C LEU A 107 6.56 -0.22 -5.22
N GLU A 108 6.97 -1.46 -5.42
CA GLU A 108 7.28 -2.03 -6.73
C GLU A 108 6.32 -3.18 -7.01
N VAL A 109 5.75 -3.16 -8.21
CA VAL A 109 4.85 -4.20 -8.71
C VAL A 109 5.33 -4.55 -10.10
N ASP A 110 5.64 -5.82 -10.31
CA ASP A 110 6.10 -6.28 -11.61
C ASP A 110 4.95 -6.29 -12.62
N TYR A 111 5.19 -5.76 -13.82
CA TYR A 111 4.18 -5.70 -14.87
C TYR A 111 3.82 -7.11 -15.38
N PRO A 112 2.54 -7.50 -15.39
CA PRO A 112 2.13 -8.80 -15.92
C PRO A 112 2.14 -8.80 -17.45
N GLU A 113 2.93 -9.66 -18.09
CA GLU A 113 2.95 -9.77 -19.56
C GLU A 113 1.65 -10.35 -20.14
N ARG A 114 1.04 -11.28 -19.41
CA ARG A 114 -0.26 -11.89 -19.74
C ARG A 114 -1.09 -12.08 -18.48
N LEU A 115 -2.38 -11.85 -18.61
CA LEU A 115 -3.38 -12.08 -17.58
C LEU A 115 -4.48 -12.99 -18.12
N THR A 116 -5.15 -13.69 -17.22
CA THR A 116 -6.24 -14.60 -17.55
C THR A 116 -7.51 -13.79 -17.81
N ASN A 117 -7.96 -13.73 -19.06
CA ASN A 117 -9.07 -12.87 -19.50
C ASN A 117 -10.36 -13.08 -18.70
N TRP A 118 -10.77 -14.34 -18.50
CA TRP A 118 -11.98 -14.71 -17.77
C TRP A 118 -11.90 -14.45 -16.27
N ALA A 119 -10.69 -14.42 -15.73
CA ALA A 119 -10.48 -14.22 -14.32
C ALA A 119 -10.97 -12.85 -13.85
N VAL A 120 -10.99 -11.85 -14.74
CA VAL A 120 -11.53 -10.52 -14.47
C VAL A 120 -12.96 -10.57 -13.93
N LEU A 121 -13.82 -11.46 -14.45
CA LEU A 121 -15.23 -11.52 -14.06
C LEU A 121 -15.46 -12.19 -12.70
N VAL A 122 -14.54 -13.06 -12.27
CA VAL A 122 -14.68 -13.88 -11.06
C VAL A 122 -13.85 -13.31 -9.92
N LYS A 123 -12.62 -12.90 -10.17
CA LYS A 123 -11.65 -12.53 -9.14
C LYS A 123 -12.08 -11.33 -8.31
N TRP A 124 -12.62 -10.29 -8.93
CA TRP A 124 -12.87 -9.01 -8.26
C TRP A 124 -13.95 -9.07 -7.18
N TRP A 125 -15.02 -9.87 -7.36
CA TRP A 125 -16.12 -9.97 -6.40
C TRP A 125 -16.15 -11.28 -5.61
N LEU A 126 -15.70 -12.41 -6.17
CA LEU A 126 -15.75 -13.70 -5.46
C LEU A 126 -14.53 -13.89 -4.55
N LEU A 127 -13.34 -13.66 -5.10
CA LEU A 127 -12.07 -13.87 -4.38
C LEU A 127 -11.57 -12.58 -3.70
N GLY A 128 -11.91 -11.41 -4.24
CA GLY A 128 -11.61 -10.12 -3.63
C GLY A 128 -12.41 -9.86 -2.35
N LEU A 129 -13.67 -10.27 -2.29
CA LEU A 129 -14.58 -9.91 -1.19
C LEU A 129 -14.13 -10.42 0.19
N PRO A 130 -13.70 -11.69 0.37
CA PRO A 130 -13.16 -12.15 1.66
C PRO A 130 -11.96 -11.33 2.13
N GLN A 131 -11.04 -11.00 1.21
CA GLN A 131 -9.84 -10.22 1.51
C GLN A 131 -10.17 -8.77 1.86
N ILE A 132 -11.10 -8.16 1.11
CA ILE A 132 -11.59 -6.79 1.36
C ILE A 132 -12.26 -6.74 2.74
N LEU A 133 -13.14 -7.69 3.04
CA LEU A 133 -13.83 -7.75 4.33
C LEU A 133 -12.84 -7.89 5.50
N LEU A 134 -11.82 -8.72 5.35
CA LEU A 134 -10.75 -8.86 6.35
C LEU A 134 -9.94 -7.55 6.49
N CYS A 135 -9.59 -6.88 5.38
CA CYS A 135 -8.91 -5.59 5.43
C CYS A 135 -9.74 -4.54 6.19
N TRP A 136 -11.05 -4.52 5.96
CA TRP A 136 -11.99 -3.64 6.67
C TRP A 136 -12.12 -4.00 8.15
N ALA A 137 -12.26 -5.28 8.48
CA ALA A 137 -12.35 -5.76 9.86
C ALA A 137 -11.07 -5.49 10.68
N MET A 138 -9.91 -5.48 10.02
CA MET A 138 -8.61 -5.17 10.65
C MET A 138 -8.35 -3.67 10.82
N GLU A 139 -9.14 -2.79 10.21
CA GLU A 139 -8.97 -1.34 10.31
C GLU A 139 -8.97 -0.81 11.76
N PRO A 140 -9.92 -1.17 12.65
CA PRO A 140 -9.88 -0.73 14.05
C PRO A 140 -8.65 -1.26 14.80
N LEU A 141 -8.24 -2.49 14.52
CA LEU A 141 -7.02 -3.07 15.10
C LEU A 141 -5.77 -2.31 14.64
N LEU A 142 -5.69 -1.98 13.35
CA LEU A 142 -4.60 -1.18 12.80
C LEU A 142 -4.53 0.18 13.50
N GLN A 143 -5.67 0.87 13.67
CA GLN A 143 -5.75 2.15 14.36
C GLN A 143 -5.28 2.03 15.81
N ALA A 144 -5.73 1.01 16.54
CA ALA A 144 -5.29 0.77 17.92
C ALA A 144 -3.77 0.52 18.00
N LEU A 145 -3.23 -0.36 17.16
CA LEU A 145 -1.78 -0.64 17.10
C LEU A 145 -0.96 0.61 16.79
N CYS A 146 -1.46 1.46 15.89
CA CYS A 146 -0.77 2.68 15.50
C CYS A 146 -0.81 3.75 16.60
N VAL A 147 -1.92 3.86 17.35
CA VAL A 147 -1.99 4.73 18.54
C VAL A 147 -1.02 4.23 19.60
N ILE A 148 -0.96 2.91 19.85
CA ILE A 148 0.01 2.32 20.79
C ILE A 148 1.44 2.62 20.34
N SER A 149 1.75 2.49 19.04
CA SER A 149 3.07 2.81 18.48
C SER A 149 3.42 4.27 18.66
N ALA A 150 2.45 5.17 18.46
CA ALA A 150 2.65 6.61 18.61
C ALA A 150 2.89 7.01 20.07
N VAL A 151 2.13 6.44 21.01
CA VAL A 151 2.33 6.64 22.46
C VAL A 151 3.69 6.08 22.90
N TRP A 152 4.06 4.90 22.40
CA TRP A 152 5.38 4.33 22.66
C TRP A 152 6.51 5.23 22.14
N LEU A 153 6.39 5.72 20.90
CA LEU A 153 7.33 6.66 20.30
C LEU A 153 7.43 7.96 21.10
N LEU A 154 6.31 8.45 21.64
CA LEU A 154 6.28 9.62 22.51
C LEU A 154 7.12 9.39 23.77
N CYS A 155 6.89 8.27 24.47
CA CYS A 155 7.54 7.93 25.73
C CYS A 155 9.03 7.57 25.57
N THR A 156 9.37 6.78 24.55
CA THR A 156 10.73 6.20 24.39
C THR A 156 11.59 6.92 23.36
N GLY A 157 10.98 7.67 22.44
CA GLY A 157 11.66 8.30 21.31
C GLY A 157 12.22 7.33 20.29
N ARG A 158 11.80 6.06 20.30
CA ARG A 158 12.20 5.03 19.34
C ARG A 158 10.99 4.27 18.82
N LEU A 159 11.05 3.84 17.56
CA LEU A 159 10.05 2.97 16.97
C LEU A 159 10.20 1.57 17.55
N HIS A 160 9.11 0.96 18.04
CA HIS A 160 9.18 -0.41 18.58
C HIS A 160 9.35 -1.42 17.44
N PRO A 161 10.46 -2.20 17.38
CA PRO A 161 10.75 -3.08 16.25
C PRO A 161 9.63 -4.07 15.94
N GLY A 162 9.14 -4.81 16.95
CA GLY A 162 8.07 -5.80 16.75
C GLY A 162 6.73 -5.20 16.29
N MET A 163 6.40 -3.96 16.69
CA MET A 163 5.18 -3.30 16.22
C MET A 163 5.33 -2.81 14.79
N PHE A 164 6.51 -2.29 14.44
CA PHE A 164 6.83 -1.90 13.09
C PHE A 164 6.77 -3.10 12.14
N ASP A 165 7.37 -4.23 12.52
CA ASP A 165 7.33 -5.46 11.72
C ASP A 165 5.91 -5.98 11.52
N LEU A 166 5.07 -5.88 12.55
CA LEU A 166 3.64 -6.22 12.47
C LEU A 166 2.89 -5.30 11.51
N LEU A 167 3.04 -3.98 11.65
CA LEU A 167 2.39 -3.01 10.79
C LEU A 167 2.87 -3.15 9.33
N MET A 168 4.15 -3.37 9.11
CA MET A 168 4.72 -3.67 7.79
C MET A 168 4.17 -4.97 7.20
N GLY A 169 4.02 -6.02 8.01
CA GLY A 169 3.40 -7.28 7.60
C GLY A 169 1.95 -7.10 7.14
N ILE A 170 1.16 -6.34 7.89
CA ILE A 170 -0.24 -6.00 7.54
C ILE A 170 -0.29 -5.17 6.26
N VAL A 171 0.58 -4.17 6.13
CA VAL A 171 0.63 -3.31 4.94
C VAL A 171 1.02 -4.10 3.70
N ARG A 172 2.04 -4.96 3.78
CA ARG A 172 2.45 -5.84 2.66
C ARG A 172 1.29 -6.68 2.17
N TRP A 173 0.58 -7.31 3.10
CA TRP A 173 -0.62 -8.08 2.77
C TRP A 173 -1.71 -7.22 2.12
N ARG A 174 -2.03 -6.04 2.68
CA ARG A 174 -3.02 -5.11 2.09
C ARG A 174 -2.64 -4.65 0.68
N TYR A 175 -1.37 -4.38 0.40
CA TYR A 175 -0.92 -4.01 -0.95
C TYR A 175 -1.02 -5.18 -1.92
N ARG A 176 -0.72 -6.41 -1.50
CA ARG A 176 -0.98 -7.61 -2.33
C ARG A 176 -2.47 -7.75 -2.67
N VAL A 177 -3.34 -7.54 -1.68
CA VAL A 177 -4.80 -7.52 -1.91
C VAL A 177 -5.20 -6.42 -2.87
N ALA A 178 -4.67 -5.20 -2.72
CA ALA A 178 -4.97 -4.08 -3.61
C ALA A 178 -4.54 -4.34 -5.06
N VAL A 179 -3.34 -4.90 -5.27
CA VAL A 179 -2.83 -5.32 -6.59
C VAL A 179 -3.73 -6.41 -7.19
N TYR A 180 -4.15 -7.40 -6.40
CA TYR A 180 -5.04 -8.47 -6.86
C TYR A 180 -6.42 -7.95 -7.26
N VAL A 181 -7.06 -7.16 -6.40
CA VAL A 181 -8.41 -6.60 -6.64
C VAL A 181 -8.41 -5.62 -7.82
N SER A 182 -7.29 -4.94 -8.06
CA SER A 182 -7.12 -4.06 -9.23
C SER A 182 -6.66 -4.77 -10.51
N LEU A 183 -6.71 -6.12 -10.51
CA LEU A 183 -6.44 -6.98 -11.67
C LEU A 183 -5.00 -6.88 -12.20
N MET A 184 -4.07 -6.37 -11.40
CA MET A 184 -2.66 -6.29 -11.78
C MET A 184 -1.94 -7.63 -11.66
N ARG A 185 -2.53 -8.58 -10.93
CA ARG A 185 -1.99 -9.92 -10.75
C ARG A 185 -3.08 -10.96 -10.68
N ASP A 186 -2.74 -12.14 -11.18
CA ASP A 186 -3.61 -13.29 -11.16
C ASP A 186 -3.47 -14.15 -9.90
N ASP A 187 -2.33 -14.08 -9.23
CA ASP A 187 -2.00 -14.92 -8.08
C ASP A 187 -2.78 -14.49 -6.84
N TYR A 188 -3.54 -15.41 -6.25
CA TYR A 188 -4.33 -15.11 -5.06
C TYR A 188 -3.41 -14.81 -3.86
N PRO A 189 -3.60 -13.67 -3.17
CA PRO A 189 -2.70 -13.28 -2.08
C PRO A 189 -2.84 -14.25 -0.89
N PRO A 190 -1.72 -14.80 -0.39
CA PRO A 190 -1.77 -15.68 0.76
C PRO A 190 -2.17 -14.90 2.02
N PHE A 191 -2.96 -15.53 2.90
CA PHE A 191 -3.36 -14.99 4.21
C PHE A 191 -2.21 -15.07 5.23
N ARG A 192 -1.05 -14.51 4.88
CA ARG A 192 0.13 -14.46 5.73
C ARG A 192 0.60 -13.02 5.89
N LEU A 193 0.84 -12.65 7.14
CA LEU A 193 1.51 -11.42 7.51
C LEU A 193 3.01 -11.71 7.44
N ASP A 194 3.72 -11.12 6.47
CA ASP A 194 5.17 -11.28 6.39
C ASP A 194 5.84 -10.37 7.41
N LEU A 195 5.74 -10.78 8.67
CA LEU A 195 6.54 -10.29 9.77
C LEU A 195 8.00 -10.54 9.38
N GLY A 196 8.85 -9.52 9.49
CA GLY A 196 10.26 -9.57 9.13
C GLY A 196 11.11 -10.47 10.02
N GLY A 197 10.65 -11.69 10.33
CA GLY A 197 11.39 -12.69 11.09
C GLY A 197 12.50 -13.33 10.25
N THR A 198 13.63 -13.52 10.94
CA THR A 198 14.96 -14.06 10.57
C THR A 198 15.01 -15.19 9.56
#